data_AF-A0A8T4NZM7-F1
#
_entry.id   AF-A0A8T4NZM7-F1
#
_cell.length_a   1.000
_cell.length_b   1.000
_cell.length_c   1.000
_cell.angle_alpha   90.00
_cell.angle_beta   90.00
_cell.angle_gamma   90.00
#
_symmetry.space_group_name_H-M   'P 1'
#
loop_
_entity.id
_entity.type
_entity.pdbx_description
1 polymer ?
#
loop_
_entity_poly.entity_id
_entity_poly.type
_entity_poly.pdbx_seq_one_letter_code
_entity_poly.pdbx_strand_id
1 'polypeptide(L)'
;MKRNISYFMAASLLLATPSYSFGDGSERSTNATRIVEYARGYLNTEYNFGGRLTKNNPGLDCLGLLFLAYSKATKTSWLGLSVNPSQLVKSKKLGEPVKGLEGILCKEVDVSRLEEGDVIYLLSRIALNDRSLVKINGVDYWPWHVILYSNKKRNLSLEANPVLGVVELDFDEILKSNEAIFVTRIQ
;
A
#
# COMPACT_ATOMS: atom_id res chain seq x y z
N MET A 1 1.82 -16.53 66.41
CA MET A 1 2.00 -15.13 65.97
C MET A 1 1.25 -14.94 64.66
N LYS A 2 0.22 -14.09 64.66
CA LYS A 2 -0.61 -13.74 63.49
C LYS A 2 0.00 -12.55 62.74
N ARG A 3 0.18 -12.63 61.41
CA ARG A 3 0.19 -11.52 60.44
C ARG A 3 -0.25 -12.11 59.08
N ASN A 4 -1.51 -11.95 58.70
CA ASN A 4 -2.11 -10.86 57.92
C ASN A 4 -1.79 -10.87 56.42
N ILE A 5 -2.89 -10.94 55.68
CA ILE A 5 -3.13 -11.09 54.24
C ILE A 5 -2.77 -9.80 53.49
N SER A 6 -2.33 -9.88 52.24
CA SER A 6 -2.81 -8.99 51.17
C SER A 6 -2.49 -9.55 49.78
N TYR A 7 -3.56 -9.86 49.06
CA TYR A 7 -3.59 -10.07 47.62
C TYR A 7 -3.19 -8.78 46.91
N PHE A 8 -2.25 -8.86 45.96
CA PHE A 8 -2.11 -7.85 44.92
C PHE A 8 -2.50 -8.48 43.58
N MET A 9 -3.74 -8.24 43.17
CA MET A 9 -4.11 -8.27 41.76
C MET A 9 -3.60 -6.97 41.14
N ALA A 10 -2.66 -7.07 40.20
CA ALA A 10 -2.34 -5.96 39.30
C ALA A 10 -3.18 -6.14 38.04
N ALA A 11 -4.06 -5.16 37.83
CA ALA A 11 -4.99 -5.07 36.71
C ALA A 11 -4.24 -5.10 35.37
N SER A 12 -4.62 -6.02 34.49
CA SER A 12 -4.28 -5.94 33.08
C SER A 12 -4.97 -4.71 32.48
N LEU A 13 -4.17 -3.72 32.12
CA LEU A 13 -4.60 -2.56 31.37
C LEU A 13 -4.93 -3.04 29.95
N LEU A 14 -6.18 -3.45 29.71
CA LEU A 14 -6.73 -3.60 28.36
C LEU A 14 -6.74 -2.22 27.71
N LEU A 15 -5.74 -1.95 26.86
CA LEU A 15 -5.85 -0.88 25.88
C LEU A 15 -6.98 -1.25 24.94
N ALA A 16 -8.11 -0.56 25.10
CA ALA A 16 -9.22 -0.62 24.15
C ALA A 16 -8.67 -0.22 22.78
N THR A 17 -8.61 -1.18 21.87
CA THR A 17 -8.49 -0.88 20.45
C THR A 17 -9.72 -0.04 20.08
N PRO A 18 -9.56 1.11 19.38
CA PRO A 18 -10.72 1.84 18.90
C PRO A 18 -11.47 0.94 17.94
N SER A 19 -12.62 0.43 18.37
CA SER A 19 -13.61 -0.17 17.48
C SER A 19 -14.16 0.95 16.60
N TYR A 20 -13.66 1.02 15.37
CA TYR A 20 -14.26 1.83 14.33
C TYR A 20 -15.70 1.33 14.13
N SER A 21 -16.65 2.12 14.60
CA SER A 21 -18.08 1.87 14.37
C SER A 21 -18.41 2.37 12.97
N PHE A 22 -18.96 1.47 12.16
CA PHE A 22 -19.36 1.72 10.79
C PHE A 22 -20.53 2.69 10.76
N GLY A 23 -20.33 3.83 10.09
CA GLY A 23 -21.43 4.65 9.62
C GLY A 23 -22.21 3.88 8.56
N ASP A 24 -23.45 3.54 8.90
CA ASP A 24 -24.55 3.31 7.98
C ASP A 24 -24.70 4.57 7.09
N GLY A 25 -24.04 4.53 5.94
CA GLY A 25 -24.07 5.55 4.91
C GLY A 25 -23.92 4.86 3.56
N SER A 26 -25.02 4.80 2.83
CA SER A 26 -25.27 3.99 1.63
C SER A 26 -24.47 4.39 0.38
N GLU A 27 -23.15 4.33 0.40
CA GLU A 27 -22.33 4.21 -0.81
C GLU A 27 -21.81 2.78 -0.90
N ARG A 28 -22.07 2.08 -2.01
CA ARG A 28 -21.40 0.80 -2.26
C ARG A 28 -19.89 1.08 -2.27
N SER A 29 -19.16 0.57 -1.29
CA SER A 29 -17.69 0.71 -1.28
C SER A 29 -17.14 0.13 -2.57
N THR A 30 -16.39 0.93 -3.33
CA THR A 30 -15.75 0.47 -4.56
C THR A 30 -14.70 -0.60 -4.23
N ASN A 31 -14.24 -1.35 -5.24
CA ASN A 31 -13.10 -2.25 -5.02
C ASN A 31 -11.89 -1.49 -4.48
N ALA A 32 -11.65 -0.26 -4.96
CA ALA A 32 -10.56 0.61 -4.51
C ALA A 32 -10.62 0.89 -3.00
N THR A 33 -11.77 1.33 -2.46
CA THR A 33 -11.93 1.58 -1.02
C THR A 33 -11.72 0.30 -0.20
N ARG A 34 -12.29 -0.83 -0.65
CA ARG A 34 -12.13 -2.13 0.04
C ARG A 34 -10.67 -2.59 0.05
N ILE A 35 -9.92 -2.36 -1.02
CA ILE A 35 -8.49 -2.67 -1.08
C ILE A 35 -7.73 -1.90 -0.02
N VAL A 36 -7.98 -0.60 0.11
CA VAL A 36 -7.35 0.22 1.16
C VAL A 36 -7.70 -0.29 2.55
N GLU A 37 -8.98 -0.62 2.80
CA GLU A 37 -9.42 -1.19 4.08
C GLU A 37 -8.73 -2.51 4.40
N TYR A 38 -8.63 -3.44 3.44
CA TYR A 38 -7.92 -4.69 3.65
C TYR A 38 -6.41 -4.48 3.82
N ALA A 39 -5.82 -3.51 3.12
CA ALA A 39 -4.42 -3.15 3.28
C ALA A 39 -4.13 -2.61 4.70
N ARG A 40 -5.03 -1.78 5.25
CA ARG A 40 -4.95 -1.30 6.65
C ARG A 40 -5.01 -2.42 7.68
N GLY A 41 -5.69 -3.52 7.37
CA GLY A 41 -5.68 -4.72 8.20
C GLY A 41 -4.30 -5.36 8.39
N TYR A 42 -3.29 -4.93 7.63
CA TYR A 42 -1.90 -5.40 7.74
C TYR A 42 -0.96 -4.42 8.44
N LEU A 43 -1.43 -3.27 8.92
CA LEU A 43 -0.57 -2.30 9.63
C LEU A 43 0.27 -2.98 10.73
N ASN A 44 1.52 -2.55 10.84
CA ASN A 44 2.56 -3.09 11.74
C ASN A 44 3.05 -4.52 11.40
N THR A 45 2.63 -5.10 10.27
CA THR A 45 3.22 -6.35 9.79
C THR A 45 4.66 -6.10 9.35
N GLU A 46 5.59 -6.94 9.78
CA GLU A 46 7.01 -6.84 9.41
C GLU A 46 7.22 -6.97 7.90
N TYR A 47 8.19 -6.20 7.41
CA TYR A 47 8.62 -6.31 6.02
C TYR A 47 9.47 -7.57 5.81
N ASN A 48 9.23 -8.26 4.71
CA ASN A 48 10.10 -9.31 4.20
C ASN A 48 10.04 -9.35 2.67
N PHE A 49 11.20 -9.30 2.01
CA PHE A 49 11.27 -9.33 0.54
C PHE A 49 10.69 -10.65 0.00
N GLY A 50 9.73 -10.59 -0.91
CA GLY A 50 8.97 -11.75 -1.38
C GLY A 50 7.85 -12.19 -0.43
N GLY A 51 7.63 -11.50 0.69
CA GLY A 51 6.70 -11.88 1.76
C GLY A 51 5.24 -11.91 1.31
N ARG A 52 4.52 -12.99 1.63
CA ARG A 52 3.10 -13.23 1.26
C ARG A 52 2.27 -13.76 2.43
N LEU A 53 2.74 -13.59 3.68
CA LEU A 53 2.13 -14.15 4.89
C LEU A 53 1.84 -15.66 4.77
N THR A 54 2.76 -16.40 4.16
CA THR A 54 2.69 -17.86 4.11
C THR A 54 3.84 -18.47 4.90
N LYS A 55 3.75 -19.76 5.23
CA LYS A 55 4.84 -20.48 5.90
C LYS A 55 6.19 -20.36 5.17
N ASN A 56 6.16 -20.39 3.84
CA ASN A 56 7.37 -20.36 3.00
C ASN A 56 7.82 -18.94 2.65
N ASN A 57 6.90 -17.97 2.68
CA ASN A 57 7.16 -16.56 2.42
C ASN A 57 6.52 -15.73 3.56
N PRO A 58 7.13 -15.70 4.76
CA PRO A 58 6.59 -14.96 5.91
C PRO A 58 6.70 -13.44 5.69
N GLY A 59 5.98 -12.64 6.49
CA GLY A 59 5.97 -11.18 6.37
C GLY A 59 5.31 -10.68 5.08
N LEU A 60 5.53 -9.40 4.76
CA LEU A 60 5.02 -8.74 3.55
C LEU A 60 6.10 -7.91 2.85
N ASP A 61 6.09 -7.91 1.52
CA ASP A 61 6.71 -6.83 0.74
C ASP A 61 5.63 -5.91 0.15
N CYS A 62 6.06 -4.87 -0.57
CA CYS A 62 5.15 -3.90 -1.20
C CYS A 62 4.10 -4.53 -2.11
N LEU A 63 4.49 -5.51 -2.93
CA LEU A 63 3.57 -6.21 -3.82
C LEU A 63 2.70 -7.21 -3.04
N GLY A 64 3.23 -7.86 -2.01
CA GLY A 64 2.52 -8.82 -1.17
C GLY A 64 1.38 -8.16 -0.42
N LEU A 65 1.62 -6.98 0.14
CA LEU A 65 0.58 -6.14 0.73
C LEU A 65 -0.54 -5.86 -0.28
N LEU A 66 -0.19 -5.33 -1.46
CA LEU A 66 -1.14 -5.01 -2.51
C LEU A 66 -1.91 -6.24 -3.00
N PHE A 67 -1.22 -7.36 -3.24
CA PHE A 67 -1.79 -8.59 -3.78
C PHE A 67 -2.79 -9.23 -2.80
N LEU A 68 -2.44 -9.29 -1.52
CA LEU A 68 -3.34 -9.86 -0.51
C LEU A 68 -4.57 -8.96 -0.29
N ALA A 69 -4.37 -7.63 -0.24
CA ALA A 69 -5.46 -6.67 -0.13
C ALA A 69 -6.39 -6.74 -1.35
N TYR A 70 -5.83 -6.74 -2.56
CA TYR A 70 -6.54 -6.93 -3.82
C TYR A 70 -7.34 -8.24 -3.85
N SER A 71 -6.70 -9.34 -3.47
CA SER A 71 -7.31 -10.67 -3.49
C SER A 71 -8.53 -10.76 -2.55
N LYS A 72 -8.40 -10.19 -1.34
CA LYS A 72 -9.51 -10.11 -0.38
C LYS A 72 -10.65 -9.22 -0.87
N ALA A 73 -10.34 -8.05 -1.44
CA ALA A 73 -11.34 -7.13 -1.96
C ALA A 73 -12.13 -7.73 -3.13
N THR A 74 -11.42 -8.28 -4.12
CA THR A 74 -12.01 -8.72 -5.38
C THR A 74 -12.45 -10.19 -5.38
N LYS A 75 -12.16 -10.93 -4.30
CA LYS A 75 -12.35 -12.40 -4.21
C LYS A 75 -11.64 -13.15 -5.35
N THR A 76 -10.60 -12.56 -5.92
CA THR A 76 -9.81 -13.12 -7.02
C THR A 76 -8.46 -13.59 -6.50
N SER A 77 -7.92 -14.69 -7.03
CA SER A 77 -6.58 -15.15 -6.65
C SER A 77 -5.51 -14.18 -7.14
N TRP A 78 -4.59 -13.79 -6.25
CA TRP A 78 -3.43 -12.99 -6.64
C TRP A 78 -2.36 -13.79 -7.40
N LEU A 79 -2.43 -15.13 -7.42
CA LEU A 79 -1.45 -15.98 -8.11
C LEU A 79 -1.41 -15.73 -9.64
N GLY A 80 -2.47 -15.14 -10.20
CA GLY A 80 -2.49 -14.71 -11.60
C GLY A 80 -1.86 -13.34 -11.86
N LEU A 81 -1.38 -12.63 -10.83
CA LEU A 81 -0.72 -11.34 -10.93
C LEU A 81 0.79 -11.54 -11.12
N SER A 82 1.39 -10.76 -12.02
CA SER A 82 2.85 -10.79 -12.19
C SER A 82 3.53 -10.10 -11.02
N VAL A 83 4.67 -10.64 -10.57
CA VAL A 83 5.54 -9.94 -9.60
C VAL A 83 6.39 -8.85 -10.26
N ASN A 84 6.33 -8.70 -11.58
CA ASN A 84 7.03 -7.64 -12.32
C ASN A 84 6.07 -6.46 -12.55
N PRO A 85 6.29 -5.29 -11.93
CA PRO A 85 5.45 -4.12 -12.13
C PRO A 85 5.20 -3.73 -13.59
N SER A 86 6.17 -3.89 -14.49
CA SER A 86 5.96 -3.61 -15.93
C SER A 86 4.88 -4.49 -16.56
N GLN A 87 4.78 -5.74 -16.13
CA GLN A 87 3.75 -6.66 -16.61
C GLN A 87 2.41 -6.39 -15.91
N LEU A 88 2.40 -5.94 -14.65
CA LEU A 88 1.18 -5.50 -13.97
C LEU A 88 0.53 -4.33 -14.70
N VAL A 89 1.30 -3.27 -14.97
CA VAL A 89 0.83 -2.09 -15.71
C VAL A 89 0.37 -2.48 -17.11
N LYS A 90 1.17 -3.26 -17.85
CA LYS A 90 0.81 -3.71 -19.21
C LYS A 90 -0.48 -4.52 -19.26
N SER A 91 -0.69 -5.40 -18.27
CA SER A 91 -1.86 -6.28 -18.22
C SER A 91 -3.11 -5.62 -17.66
N LYS A 92 -2.99 -4.41 -17.06
CA LYS A 92 -4.08 -3.64 -16.47
C LYS A 92 -4.86 -4.37 -15.37
N LYS A 93 -4.31 -5.45 -14.82
CA LYS A 93 -4.97 -6.25 -13.77
C LYS A 93 -5.12 -5.52 -12.45
N LEU A 94 -4.32 -4.47 -12.23
CA LEU A 94 -4.40 -3.59 -11.05
C LEU A 94 -4.82 -2.17 -11.45
N GLY A 95 -5.63 -2.07 -12.51
CA GLY A 95 -6.22 -0.82 -12.96
C GLY A 95 -5.63 -0.26 -14.24
N GLU A 96 -6.27 0.80 -14.70
CA GLU A 96 -5.88 1.56 -15.89
C GLU A 96 -4.98 2.74 -15.49
N PRO A 97 -4.00 3.13 -16.33
CA PRO A 97 -3.20 4.34 -16.08
C PRO A 97 -4.08 5.58 -15.87
N VAL A 98 -3.80 6.34 -14.81
CA VAL A 98 -4.53 7.57 -14.49
C VAL A 98 -3.98 8.70 -15.32
N LYS A 99 -4.73 9.14 -16.35
CA LYS A 99 -4.36 10.22 -17.28
C LYS A 99 -3.64 11.35 -16.54
N GLY A 100 -2.51 11.79 -17.11
CA GLY A 100 -1.56 12.78 -16.59
C GLY A 100 -0.81 12.43 -15.30
N LEU A 101 -0.88 11.17 -14.85
CA LEU A 101 -0.04 10.61 -13.76
C LEU A 101 0.67 9.31 -14.21
N GLU A 102 0.59 8.94 -15.48
CA GLU A 102 1.23 7.80 -16.14
C GLU A 102 2.73 8.00 -16.43
N GLY A 103 3.50 8.46 -15.44
CA GLY A 103 4.94 8.69 -15.58
C GLY A 103 5.31 10.16 -15.54
N ILE A 104 5.26 10.74 -14.34
CA ILE A 104 5.50 12.16 -14.06
C ILE A 104 6.56 12.30 -12.96
N LEU A 105 7.35 13.38 -13.01
CA LEU A 105 8.30 13.67 -11.93
C LEU A 105 7.57 14.01 -10.65
N CYS A 106 8.06 13.55 -9.49
CA CYS A 106 7.40 13.76 -8.20
C CYS A 106 7.09 15.24 -7.91
N LYS A 107 7.99 16.14 -8.31
CA LYS A 107 7.84 17.61 -8.14
C LYS A 107 6.70 18.22 -8.97
N GLU A 108 6.17 17.49 -9.94
CA GLU A 108 5.13 17.94 -10.89
C GLU A 108 3.79 17.25 -10.64
N VAL A 109 3.70 16.39 -9.62
CA VAL A 109 2.49 15.64 -9.27
C VAL A 109 1.41 16.58 -8.77
N ASP A 110 0.26 16.58 -9.44
CA ASP A 110 -0.97 17.18 -8.94
C ASP A 110 -1.76 16.15 -8.11
N VAL A 111 -1.56 16.21 -6.79
CA VAL A 111 -2.17 15.31 -5.80
C VAL A 111 -3.71 15.37 -5.83
N SER A 112 -4.31 16.47 -6.31
CA SER A 112 -5.78 16.60 -6.37
C SER A 112 -6.43 15.57 -7.31
N ARG A 113 -5.63 15.00 -8.23
CA ARG A 113 -6.05 14.00 -9.22
C ARG A 113 -6.02 12.57 -8.69
N LEU A 114 -5.36 12.35 -7.54
CA LEU A 114 -5.33 11.06 -6.89
C LEU A 114 -6.68 10.75 -6.22
N GLU A 115 -7.00 9.47 -6.18
CA GLU A 115 -8.18 8.92 -5.51
C GLU A 115 -7.75 7.79 -4.56
N GLU A 116 -8.51 7.60 -3.49
CA GLU A 116 -8.24 6.51 -2.55
C GLU A 116 -8.32 5.16 -3.27
N GLY A 117 -7.27 4.35 -3.10
CA GLY A 117 -7.08 3.07 -3.77
C GLY A 117 -6.31 3.14 -5.09
N ASP A 118 -5.85 4.32 -5.51
CA ASP A 118 -4.85 4.43 -6.57
C ASP A 118 -3.59 3.65 -6.20
N VAL A 119 -3.10 2.85 -7.15
CA VAL A 119 -1.83 2.12 -7.04
C VAL A 119 -0.75 3.01 -7.64
N ILE A 120 0.24 3.35 -6.82
CA ILE A 120 1.33 4.25 -7.20
C ILE A 120 2.63 3.44 -7.27
N TYR A 121 3.24 3.45 -8.44
CA TYR A 121 4.56 2.86 -8.68
C TYR A 121 5.61 3.96 -8.51
N LEU A 122 6.50 3.80 -7.55
CA LEU A 122 7.63 4.71 -7.35
C LEU A 122 8.76 4.32 -8.32
N LEU A 123 9.27 5.30 -9.05
CA LEU A 123 10.21 5.08 -10.15
C LEU A 123 11.57 5.72 -9.88
N SER A 124 12.60 5.08 -10.41
CA SER A 124 13.99 5.54 -10.37
C SER A 124 14.63 5.40 -11.75
N ARG A 125 15.64 6.23 -12.04
CA ARG A 125 16.50 6.08 -13.23
C ARG A 125 17.42 4.86 -13.17
N ILE A 126 17.54 4.21 -12.01
CA ILE A 126 18.37 3.01 -11.84
C ILE A 126 17.65 1.83 -12.50
N ALA A 127 18.32 1.19 -13.46
CA ALA A 127 17.80 -0.01 -14.10
C ALA A 127 17.67 -1.16 -13.08
N LEU A 128 16.51 -1.81 -13.08
CA LEU A 128 16.21 -2.97 -12.24
C LEU A 128 15.94 -4.20 -13.12
N ASN A 129 15.83 -5.36 -12.49
CA ASN A 129 15.45 -6.61 -13.18
C ASN A 129 13.95 -6.64 -13.55
N ASP A 130 13.52 -5.60 -14.25
CA ASP A 130 12.22 -5.41 -14.88
C ASP A 130 12.39 -4.44 -16.07
N ARG A 131 11.32 -4.12 -16.80
CA ARG A 131 11.33 -3.10 -17.86
C ARG A 131 11.03 -1.71 -17.29
N SER A 132 11.55 -0.68 -17.94
CA SER A 132 11.12 0.69 -17.66
C SER A 132 9.61 0.82 -17.91
N LEU A 133 8.94 1.59 -17.06
CA LEU A 133 7.51 1.88 -17.24
C LEU A 133 7.28 3.05 -18.18
N VAL A 134 8.19 4.03 -18.15
CA VAL A 134 8.04 5.28 -18.88
C VAL A 134 9.41 5.86 -19.21
N LYS A 135 9.41 6.74 -20.23
CA LYS A 135 10.52 7.60 -20.58
C LYS A 135 10.11 9.06 -20.37
N ILE A 136 10.79 9.75 -19.46
CA ILE A 136 10.54 11.18 -19.14
C ILE A 136 11.73 11.97 -19.67
N ASN A 137 11.49 12.88 -20.62
CA ASN A 137 12.53 13.70 -21.26
C ASN A 137 13.72 12.87 -21.81
N GLY A 138 13.42 11.72 -22.42
CA GLY A 138 14.43 10.83 -23.00
C GLY A 138 15.03 9.80 -22.02
N VAL A 139 14.85 9.98 -20.71
CA VAL A 139 15.41 9.12 -19.67
C VAL A 139 14.40 8.05 -19.28
N ASP A 140 14.85 6.79 -19.21
CA ASP A 140 14.02 5.66 -18.78
C ASP A 140 13.90 5.60 -17.25
N TYR A 141 12.71 5.23 -16.77
CA TYR A 141 12.40 5.11 -15.35
C TYR A 141 11.85 3.71 -15.03
N TRP A 142 12.48 3.04 -14.07
CA TRP A 142 12.13 1.69 -13.62
C TRP A 142 11.36 1.73 -12.29
N PRO A 143 10.34 0.86 -12.14
CA PRO A 143 9.59 0.73 -10.91
C PRO A 143 10.43 -0.01 -9.86
N TRP A 144 10.60 0.60 -8.68
CA TRP A 144 11.38 0.02 -7.58
C TRP A 144 10.52 -0.28 -6.34
N HIS A 145 9.37 0.39 -6.19
CA HIS A 145 8.42 0.17 -5.10
C HIS A 145 6.99 0.41 -5.57
N VAL A 146 6.01 -0.11 -4.82
CA VAL A 146 4.58 0.09 -5.06
C VAL A 146 3.87 0.43 -3.76
N ILE A 147 3.01 1.44 -3.79
CA ILE A 147 2.24 1.91 -2.64
C ILE A 147 0.77 2.11 -3.03
N LEU A 148 -0.10 2.24 -2.04
CA LEU A 148 -1.53 2.55 -2.22
C LEU A 148 -1.83 3.93 -1.67
N TYR A 149 -2.43 4.82 -2.47
CA TYR A 149 -2.95 6.08 -1.94
C TYR A 149 -4.16 5.78 -1.05
N SER A 150 -4.06 6.03 0.25
CA SER A 150 -4.98 5.46 1.25
C SER A 150 -5.96 6.47 1.82
N ASN A 151 -5.62 7.75 1.82
CA ASN A 151 -6.51 8.78 2.35
C ASN A 151 -6.33 10.12 1.63
N LYS A 152 -7.31 10.53 0.82
CA LYS A 152 -7.24 11.78 0.06
C LYS A 152 -7.34 13.01 0.96
N LYS A 153 -8.18 12.95 2.00
CA LYS A 153 -8.40 14.09 2.92
C LYS A 153 -7.17 14.41 3.77
N ARG A 154 -6.40 13.37 4.11
CA ARG A 154 -5.20 13.47 4.95
C ARG A 154 -3.90 13.35 4.17
N ASN A 155 -3.97 13.22 2.85
CA ASN A 155 -2.85 12.98 1.95
C ASN A 155 -1.94 11.82 2.39
N LEU A 156 -2.52 10.64 2.66
CA LEU A 156 -1.77 9.49 3.15
C LEU A 156 -1.65 8.40 2.09
N SER A 157 -0.55 7.66 2.16
CA SER A 157 -0.30 6.44 1.40
C SER A 157 0.11 5.29 2.32
N LEU A 158 -0.29 4.08 1.95
CA LEU A 158 -0.01 2.84 2.67
C LEU A 158 1.00 2.01 1.88
N GLU A 159 2.07 1.60 2.56
CA GLU A 159 3.15 0.82 1.97
C GLU A 159 3.68 -0.26 2.92
N ALA A 160 4.34 -1.28 2.38
CA ALA A 160 5.19 -2.17 3.17
C ALA A 160 6.63 -1.66 3.04
N ASN A 161 7.03 -0.85 4.00
CA ASN A 161 8.31 -0.18 4.04
C ASN A 161 9.41 -1.14 4.54
N PRO A 162 10.59 -1.23 3.88
CA PRO A 162 11.68 -2.12 4.28
C PRO A 162 12.21 -1.94 5.71
N VAL A 163 12.01 -0.76 6.32
CA VAL A 163 12.50 -0.41 7.66
C VAL A 163 11.36 -0.44 8.68
N LEU A 164 10.18 0.09 8.32
CA LEU A 164 9.07 0.29 9.26
C LEU A 164 8.02 -0.83 9.24
N GLY A 165 8.08 -1.75 8.28
CA GLY A 165 6.98 -2.69 8.02
C GLY A 165 5.81 -2.01 7.32
N VAL A 166 4.60 -2.55 7.47
CA VAL A 166 3.39 -1.96 6.87
C VAL A 166 2.95 -0.73 7.65
N VAL A 167 2.95 0.43 6.98
CA VAL A 167 2.72 1.73 7.60
C VAL A 167 1.91 2.65 6.66
N GLU A 168 1.24 3.65 7.23
CA GLU A 168 0.71 4.80 6.49
C GLU A 168 1.60 6.01 6.71
N LEU A 169 2.02 6.67 5.63
CA LEU A 169 2.89 7.83 5.64
C LEU A 169 2.23 9.00 4.88
N ASP A 170 2.68 10.21 5.18
CA ASP A 170 2.33 11.40 4.40
C ASP A 170 2.88 11.24 2.98
N PHE A 171 2.00 11.38 1.99
CA PHE A 171 2.37 11.20 0.59
C PHE A 171 3.33 12.28 0.08
N ASP A 172 3.31 13.49 0.64
CA ASP A 172 4.27 14.54 0.25
C ASP A 172 5.70 14.17 0.67
N GLU A 173 5.88 13.49 1.81
CA GLU A 173 7.19 12.98 2.24
C GLU A 173 7.69 11.85 1.32
N ILE A 174 6.77 11.02 0.81
CA ILE A 174 7.09 10.02 -0.21
C ILE A 174 7.56 10.72 -1.50
N LEU A 175 6.82 11.74 -1.97
CA LEU A 175 7.19 12.48 -3.19
C LEU A 175 8.57 13.15 -3.08
N LYS A 176 8.89 13.75 -1.92
CA LYS A 176 10.21 14.39 -1.68
C LYS A 176 11.38 13.41 -1.77
N SER A 177 11.14 12.15 -1.44
CA SER A 177 12.17 11.10 -1.37
C SER A 177 12.30 10.29 -2.66
N ASN A 178 11.54 10.64 -3.70
CA ASN A 178 11.42 9.87 -4.94
C ASN A 178 11.57 10.74 -6.19
N GLU A 179 11.94 10.13 -7.31
CA GLU A 179 12.21 10.86 -8.55
C GLU A 179 10.96 11.06 -9.41
N ALA A 180 10.19 9.97 -9.63
CA ALA A 180 9.02 9.97 -10.47
C ALA A 180 8.00 8.91 -10.00
N ILE A 181 6.75 9.05 -10.46
CA ILE A 181 5.68 8.09 -10.21
C ILE A 181 4.95 7.68 -11.49
N PHE A 182 4.34 6.51 -11.46
CA PHE A 182 3.30 6.08 -12.39
C PHE A 182 2.09 5.65 -11.58
N VAL A 183 0.88 6.02 -12.00
CA VAL A 183 -0.35 5.72 -11.23
C VAL A 183 -1.33 4.90 -12.06
N THR A 184 -1.89 3.85 -11.46
CA THR A 184 -3.04 3.11 -12.00
C THR A 184 -4.24 3.17 -11.05
N ARG A 185 -5.44 3.16 -11.61
CA ARG A 185 -6.71 3.17 -10.87
C ARG A 185 -7.55 1.95 -11.16
N ILE A 186 -7.91 1.25 -10.09
CA ILE A 186 -8.78 0.08 -10.13
C ILE A 186 -10.23 0.57 -10.27
N GLN A 187 -10.94 0.07 -11.29
CA GLN A 187 -12.35 0.37 -11.53
C GLN A 187 -13.30 -0.51 -10.70
#